data_AF-A0A1Q7BZ25-F1
#
_entry.id   AF-A0A1Q7BZ25-F1
#
_cell.length_a   1.000
_cell.length_b   1.000
_cell.length_c   1.000
_cell.angle_alpha   90.00
_cell.angle_beta   90.00
_cell.angle_gamma   90.00
#
_symmetry.space_group_name_H-M   'P 1'
#
loop_
_entity.id
_entity.type
_entity.pdbx_description
1 polymer ?
#
loop_
_entity_poly.entity_id
_entity_poly.type
_entity_poly.pdbx_seq_one_letter_code
_entity_poly.pdbx_strand_id
1 'polypeptide(L)'
;MTTLALAPTAFTDSVSDITPDLLRLAASHFHTTLADPPYRFDNSTGKVAPGYRRLHRYGTLSLEQICALPVARVMAEPAHLYLWVPNAGAASASISAT
;
A
#
# COMPACT_ATOMS: atom_id res chain seq x y z
N MET A 1 -11.89 21.07 16.85
CA MET A 1 -10.89 20.83 15.79
C MET A 1 -9.57 20.47 16.45
N THR A 2 -9.30 19.19 16.64
CA THR A 2 -8.02 18.72 17.20
C THR A 2 -7.09 18.47 16.02
N THR A 3 -6.17 19.39 15.78
CA THR A 3 -5.06 19.16 14.86
C THR A 3 -4.09 18.19 15.53
N LEU A 4 -4.12 16.93 15.11
CA LEU A 4 -3.05 15.98 15.39
C LEU A 4 -1.87 16.34 14.49
N ALA A 5 -0.93 17.13 15.01
CA ALA A 5 0.41 17.18 14.45
C ALA A 5 1.05 15.81 14.70
N LEU A 6 0.96 14.92 13.70
CA LEU A 6 1.83 13.75 13.63
C LEU A 6 3.26 14.28 13.72
N ALA A 7 3.95 13.98 14.82
CA ALA A 7 5.39 14.15 14.88
C ALA A 7 5.99 13.42 13.66
N PRO A 8 7.10 13.90 13.05
CA PRO A 8 7.76 13.23 11.95
C PRO A 8 8.47 11.97 12.48
N THR A 9 7.71 10.95 12.88
CA THR A 9 8.21 9.61 13.10
C THR A 9 8.37 8.99 11.72
N ALA A 10 9.64 8.79 11.34
CA ALA A 10 10.09 8.37 10.03
C ALA A 10 9.35 7.13 9.52
N PHE A 11 8.44 7.33 8.57
CA PHE A 11 8.03 6.27 7.66
C PHE A 11 9.27 5.78 6.91
N THR A 12 9.42 4.47 6.78
CA THR A 12 10.61 3.88 6.15
C THR A 12 10.29 3.41 4.74
N ASP A 13 11.25 3.52 3.82
CA ASP A 13 11.13 3.05 2.43
C ASP A 13 11.17 1.51 2.28
N SER A 14 11.15 0.78 3.40
CA SER A 14 11.30 -0.67 3.47
C SER A 14 9.93 -1.35 3.50
N VAL A 15 9.74 -2.35 2.63
CA VAL A 15 8.48 -3.10 2.53
C VAL A 15 8.13 -3.86 3.80
N SER A 16 9.14 -4.32 4.54
CA SER A 16 8.93 -5.02 5.82
C SER A 16 8.28 -4.12 6.87
N ASP A 17 8.39 -2.80 6.72
CA ASP A 17 7.90 -1.81 7.68
C ASP A 17 6.51 -1.27 7.35
N ILE A 18 5.90 -1.66 6.22
CA ILE A 18 4.58 -1.15 5.79
C ILE A 18 3.48 -1.43 6.83
N THR A 19 3.40 -2.66 7.34
CA THR A 19 2.39 -3.04 8.34
C THR A 19 2.55 -2.26 9.65
N PRO A 20 3.73 -2.24 10.31
CA PRO A 20 3.89 -1.46 11.53
C PRO A 20 3.67 0.05 11.30
N ASP A 21 4.08 0.58 10.14
CA ASP A 21 3.85 1.98 9.80
C ASP A 21 2.36 2.29 9.59
N LEU A 22 1.60 1.39 8.96
CA LEU A 22 0.15 1.53 8.86
C LEU A 22 -0.51 1.53 10.24
N LEU A 23 -0.11 0.62 11.13
CA LEU A 23 -0.69 0.52 12.47
C LEU A 23 -0.40 1.75 13.35
N ARG A 24 0.69 2.49 13.10
CA ARG A 24 0.95 3.77 13.77
C ARG A 24 -0.12 4.83 13.47
N LEU A 25 -0.79 4.73 12.32
CA LEU A 25 -1.87 5.63 11.92
C LEU A 25 -3.23 5.30 12.57
N ALA A 26 -3.36 4.15 13.23
CA ALA A 26 -4.64 3.65 13.75
C ALA A 26 -5.29 4.55 14.81
N ALA A 27 -4.53 5.43 15.47
CA ALA A 27 -5.09 6.37 16.44
C ALA A 27 -6.11 7.35 15.83
N SER A 28 -6.03 7.61 14.52
CA SER A 28 -6.78 8.70 13.88
C SER A 28 -8.04 8.28 13.12
N HIS A 29 -8.25 6.98 12.84
CA HIS A 29 -9.35 6.39 12.04
C HIS A 29 -9.92 7.28 10.92
N PHE A 30 -9.60 7.01 9.65
CA PHE A 30 -9.99 7.87 8.53
C PHE A 30 -11.27 7.40 7.84
N HIS A 31 -12.17 8.34 7.53
CA HIS A 31 -13.37 8.07 6.70
C HIS A 31 -13.06 7.93 5.21
N THR A 32 -11.96 8.52 4.74
CA THR A 32 -11.56 8.49 3.33
C THR A 32 -10.06 8.24 3.25
N THR A 33 -9.66 7.22 2.51
CA THR A 33 -8.24 6.91 2.27
C THR A 33 -7.98 6.65 0.80
N LEU A 34 -6.85 7.16 0.32
CA LEU A 34 -6.31 6.88 -1.00
C LEU A 34 -4.97 6.14 -0.82
N ALA A 35 -4.83 5.00 -1.47
CA ALA A 35 -3.62 4.18 -1.38
C ALA A 35 -3.07 3.84 -2.78
N ASP A 36 -1.75 3.90 -2.92
CA ASP A 36 -0.99 3.43 -4.08
C ASP A 36 0.08 2.43 -3.60
N PRO A 37 -0.30 1.15 -3.37
CA PRO A 37 0.62 0.17 -2.79
C PRO A 37 1.72 -0.24 -3.77
N PRO A 38 2.87 -0.71 -3.27
CA PRO A 38 4.03 -1.04 -4.12
C PRO A 38 3.82 -2.38 -4.85
N TYR A 39 3.03 -2.38 -5.91
CA TYR A 39 2.72 -3.57 -6.70
C TYR A 39 3.97 -4.25 -7.26
N ARG A 40 4.06 -5.56 -7.07
CA ARG A 40 4.98 -6.42 -7.80
C ARG A 40 4.41 -6.70 -9.19
N PHE A 41 5.16 -6.35 -10.21
CA PHE A 41 4.86 -6.73 -11.60
C PHE A 41 5.49 -8.10 -11.90
N ASP A 42 4.67 -9.03 -12.37
CA ASP A 42 5.15 -10.27 -12.97
C ASP A 42 5.59 -9.97 -14.41
N ASN A 43 6.83 -9.53 -14.57
CA ASN A 43 7.40 -9.16 -15.87
C ASN A 43 7.62 -10.40 -16.75
N SER A 44 6.54 -10.95 -17.31
CA SER A 44 6.60 -12.13 -18.20
C SER A 44 6.66 -11.79 -19.70
N THR A 45 6.66 -10.52 -20.10
CA THR A 45 6.85 -10.12 -21.51
C THR A 45 8.11 -9.29 -21.68
N GLY A 46 9.07 -9.83 -22.44
CA GLY A 46 10.41 -9.30 -22.68
C GLY A 46 10.46 -7.95 -23.42
N LYS A 47 9.95 -6.88 -22.80
CA LYS A 47 10.17 -5.48 -23.20
C LYS A 47 11.06 -4.71 -22.21
N VAL A 48 11.84 -5.42 -21.39
CA VAL A 48 12.90 -4.83 -20.58
C VAL A 48 14.23 -5.33 -21.13
N ALA A 49 14.95 -4.47 -21.85
CA ALA A 49 16.27 -4.78 -22.38
C ALA A 49 17.26 -5.08 -21.22
N PRO A 50 18.27 -5.96 -21.43
CA PRO A 50 19.10 -6.52 -20.35
C PRO A 50 19.99 -5.51 -19.58
N GLY A 51 19.94 -4.22 -19.94
CA GLY A 51 20.78 -3.16 -19.39
C GLY A 51 20.11 -2.21 -18.40
N TYR A 52 18.82 -2.33 -18.09
CA TYR A 52 18.14 -1.41 -17.17
C TYR A 52 18.11 -1.95 -15.73
N ARG A 53 19.27 -1.89 -15.07
CA ARG A 53 19.47 -2.10 -13.62
C ARG A 53 18.89 -0.93 -12.77
N ARG A 54 17.73 -0.38 -13.19
CA ARG A 54 17.07 0.80 -12.59
C ARG A 54 15.74 0.48 -11.88
N LEU A 55 15.21 -0.75 -12.00
CA LEU A 55 13.91 -1.13 -11.44
C LEU A 55 13.94 -1.61 -9.97
N HIS A 56 15.13 -1.85 -9.39
CA HIS A 56 15.28 -2.21 -7.97
C HIS A 56 15.39 -0.99 -7.04
N ARG A 57 14.48 -0.02 -7.13
CA ARG A 57 14.56 1.19 -6.28
C ARG A 57 13.88 1.04 -4.92
N TYR A 58 12.82 0.24 -4.82
CA TYR A 58 12.11 -0.02 -3.56
C TYR A 58 11.55 -1.45 -3.58
N GLY A 59 11.27 -2.02 -2.40
CA GLY A 59 10.66 -3.35 -2.32
C GLY A 59 9.26 -3.35 -2.94
N THR A 60 8.77 -4.52 -3.35
CA THR A 60 7.41 -4.69 -3.88
C THR A 60 6.64 -5.81 -3.17
N LEU A 61 5.32 -5.67 -3.11
CA LEU A 61 4.38 -6.64 -2.54
C LEU A 61 3.61 -7.37 -3.64
N SER A 62 3.38 -8.67 -3.46
CA SER A 62 2.38 -9.39 -4.27
C SER A 62 0.98 -8.88 -3.96
N LEU A 63 0.03 -9.13 -4.85
CA LEU A 63 -1.38 -8.78 -4.63
C LEU A 63 -1.93 -9.37 -3.33
N GLU A 64 -1.61 -10.64 -3.04
CA GLU A 64 -1.98 -11.31 -1.80
C GLU A 64 -1.42 -10.57 -0.56
N GLN A 65 -0.16 -10.15 -0.62
CA GLN A 65 0.45 -9.39 0.48
C GLN A 65 -0.20 -8.00 0.65
N ILE A 66 -0.61 -7.34 -0.44
CA ILE A 66 -1.34 -6.07 -0.40
C ILE A 66 -2.72 -6.26 0.25
N CYS A 67 -3.45 -7.31 -0.12
CA CYS A 67 -4.75 -7.63 0.46
C CYS A 67 -4.68 -8.03 1.93
N ALA A 68 -3.54 -8.57 2.38
CA ALA A 68 -3.30 -8.93 3.78
C ALA A 68 -2.97 -7.73 4.68
N LEU A 69 -2.79 -6.52 4.13
CA LEU A 69 -2.52 -5.33 4.94
C LEU A 69 -3.73 -5.00 5.84
N PRO A 70 -3.52 -4.65 7.12
CA PRO A 70 -4.60 -4.42 8.07
C PRO A 70 -5.24 -3.02 7.92
N VAL A 71 -5.64 -2.64 6.71
CA VAL A 71 -6.19 -1.31 6.39
C VAL A 71 -7.43 -1.00 7.21
N ALA A 72 -8.27 -1.99 7.50
CA ALA A 72 -9.45 -1.81 8.34
C ALA A 72 -9.12 -1.23 9.74
N ARG A 73 -7.92 -1.50 10.29
CA ARG A 73 -7.50 -0.99 11.60
C ARG A 73 -7.27 0.52 11.63
N VAL A 74 -7.18 1.17 10.47
CA VAL A 74 -7.00 2.62 10.35
C VAL A 74 -8.23 3.32 9.76
N MET A 75 -9.31 2.59 9.47
CA MET A 75 -10.54 3.13 8.86
C MET A 75 -11.61 3.39 9.90
N ALA A 76 -12.34 4.50 9.74
CA ALA A 76 -13.59 4.73 10.47
C ALA A 76 -14.75 3.95 9.83
N GLU A 77 -15.88 3.83 10.51
CA GLU A 77 -17.11 3.23 9.95
C GLU A 77 -18.23 4.28 9.92
N PRO A 78 -18.84 4.59 8.75
CA PRO A 78 -18.51 4.09 7.41
C PRO A 78 -17.26 4.76 6.82
N ALA A 79 -16.54 4.07 5.91
CA ALA A 79 -15.41 4.63 5.17
C ALA A 79 -15.34 4.23 3.70
N HIS A 80 -14.55 4.98 2.95
CA HIS A 80 -14.21 4.73 1.56
C HIS A 80 -12.70 4.57 1.38
N LEU A 81 -12.30 3.49 0.69
CA LEU A 81 -10.94 3.24 0.25
C LEU A 81 -10.85 3.38 -1.27
N TYR A 82 -10.03 4.30 -1.74
CA TYR A 82 -9.63 4.43 -3.13
C TYR A 82 -8.26 3.77 -3.31
N LEU A 83 -8.19 2.79 -4.21
CA LEU A 83 -6.96 2.04 -4.48
C LEU A 83 -6.49 2.34 -5.90
N TRP A 84 -5.26 2.84 -6.03
CA TRP A 84 -4.60 2.94 -7.33
C TRP A 84 -4.24 1.54 -7.80
N VAL A 85 -4.64 1.17 -9.01
CA VAL A 85 -4.39 -0.16 -9.57
C VAL A 85 -3.74 0.00 -10.95
N PRO A 86 -2.58 -0.61 -11.21
CA PRO A 86 -1.94 -0.50 -12.52
C PRO A 86 -2.75 -1.24 -13.60
N ASN A 87 -2.82 -0.64 -14.79
CA ASN A 87 -3.64 -1.10 -15.93
C ASN A 87 -3.29 -2.51 -16.47
N ALA A 88 -2.19 -3.13 -16.05
CA ALA A 88 -1.77 -4.45 -16.53
C ALA A 88 -1.30 -5.31 -15.35
N GLY A 89 -2.17 -6.23 -14.90
CA GLY A 89 -1.77 -7.37 -14.07
C GLY A 89 -2.45 -7.54 -12.70
N ALA A 90 -3.31 -6.62 -12.25
CA ALA A 90 -4.06 -6.85 -11.03
C ALA A 90 -5.21 -7.83 -11.30
N ALA A 91 -4.96 -9.11 -11.03
CA ALA A 91 -6.02 -10.09 -10.85
C ALA A 91 -7.06 -9.55 -9.86
N SER A 92 -8.34 -9.87 -10.08
CA SER A 92 -9.42 -9.53 -9.17
C SER A 92 -9.13 -10.09 -7.77
N ALA A 93 -8.82 -9.22 -6.81
CA ALA A 93 -8.72 -9.58 -5.39
C ALA A 93 -9.78 -8.85 -4.58
N SER A 94 -10.40 -9.58 -3.66
CA SER A 94 -11.42 -9.06 -2.75
C SER A 94 -10.73 -8.52 -1.50
N ILE A 95 -10.90 -7.23 -1.21
CA ILE A 95 -10.47 -6.64 0.05
C ILE A 95 -11.67 -6.71 0.99
N SER A 96 -11.61 -7.58 2.00
CA SER A 96 -12.62 -7.63 3.05
C SER A 96 -12.27 -6.62 4.13
N ALA A 97 -13.07 -5.55 4.25
CA ALA A 97 -13.08 -4.70 5.43
C ALA A 97 -14.01 -5.34 6.46
N THR A 98 -13.47 -5.81 7.58
CA THR A 98 -14.23 -6.23 8.76
C THR A 98 -13.53 -5.72 10.00
#